data_AF-A0ABD2K7N9-F1
#
_entry.id   AF-A0ABD2K7N9-F1
#
_cell.length_a   1.000
_cell.length_b   1.000
_cell.length_c   1.000
_cell.angle_alpha   90.00
_cell.angle_beta   90.00
_cell.angle_gamma   90.00
#
_symmetry.space_group_name_H-M   'P 1'
#
loop_
_entity.id
_entity.type
_entity.pdbx_description
1 polymer ?
#
loop_
_entity_poly.entity_id
_entity_poly.type
_entity_poly.pdbx_seq_one_letter_code
_entity_poly.pdbx_strand_id
1 'polypeptide(L)'
;MPPQGGYPTFHFHRTFPKSFFTPGRIMLFGVVLPTFYGYFKNCIHDQATTKNDCFEEQDLINALEPFMMAERDRSVLRIMKRNRELENEVMKDVPGWKTGTWYGEPVYFTLGNKWIEPISMEVNAHLSFNDSPFNHYYRLLTLRPQRKV
;
A
#
# COMPACT_ATOMS: atom_id res chain seq x y z
N MET A 1 52.87 80.91 1.63
CA MET A 1 51.62 81.22 2.36
C MET A 1 50.51 80.33 1.81
N PRO A 2 49.49 79.92 2.61
CA PRO A 2 48.33 79.23 2.06
C PRO A 2 47.63 80.13 1.03
N PRO A 3 46.99 79.56 0.00
CA PRO A 3 46.27 80.33 -1.02
C PRO A 3 45.13 81.15 -0.38
N GLN A 4 44.83 82.33 -0.93
CA GLN A 4 43.85 83.27 -0.35
C GLN A 4 42.44 82.67 -0.16
N GLY A 5 42.11 81.59 -0.87
CA GLY A 5 40.83 80.86 -0.76
C GLY A 5 40.79 79.69 0.23
N GLY A 6 41.87 79.42 0.97
CA GLY A 6 41.93 78.29 1.91
C GLY A 6 42.04 76.92 1.22
N TYR A 7 42.22 75.86 2.03
CA TYR A 7 42.23 74.48 1.54
C TYR A 7 40.80 73.93 1.44
N PRO A 8 40.52 73.01 0.49
CA PRO A 8 39.23 72.34 0.42
C PRO A 8 38.93 71.58 1.71
N THR A 9 37.65 71.41 2.01
CA THR A 9 37.19 70.72 3.22
C THR A 9 37.64 69.25 3.19
N PHE A 10 38.36 68.85 4.24
CA PHE A 10 38.83 67.48 4.39
C PHE A 10 37.77 66.64 5.08
N HIS A 11 37.27 65.60 4.40
CA HIS A 11 36.37 64.63 5.02
C HIS A 11 37.17 63.69 5.93
N PHE A 12 37.22 64.02 7.22
CA PHE A 12 37.91 63.24 8.23
C PHE A 12 37.09 62.06 8.78
N HIS A 13 35.78 62.02 8.51
CA HIS A 13 34.92 60.94 8.96
C HIS A 13 35.10 59.70 8.09
N ARG A 14 35.00 58.53 8.71
CA ARG A 14 35.07 57.25 8.00
C ARG A 14 33.83 57.06 7.14
N THR A 15 34.00 56.93 5.83
CA THR A 15 32.93 56.56 4.90
C THR A 15 33.00 55.06 4.62
N PHE A 16 31.92 54.33 4.94
CA PHE A 16 31.82 52.91 4.60
C PHE A 16 31.21 52.76 3.21
N PRO A 17 31.78 51.90 2.33
CA PRO A 17 31.13 51.58 1.06
C PRO A 17 29.82 50.83 1.34
N LYS A 18 28.75 51.21 0.63
CA LYS A 18 27.47 50.47 0.71
C LYS A 18 27.67 49.09 0.09
N SER A 19 27.70 48.04 0.91
CA SER A 19 27.81 46.67 0.44
C SER A 19 26.46 46.18 -0.10
N PHE A 20 26.44 45.77 -1.37
CA PHE A 20 25.26 45.17 -2.01
C PHE A 20 24.93 43.79 -1.43
N PHE A 21 25.95 43.10 -0.90
CA PHE A 21 25.89 41.78 -0.26
C PHE A 21 25.63 41.91 1.23
N THR A 22 24.49 42.48 1.58
CA THR A 22 24.01 42.47 2.97
C THR A 22 23.66 41.03 3.35
N PRO A 23 24.00 40.54 4.55
CA PRO A 23 23.77 39.16 4.97
C PRO A 23 22.32 38.71 4.79
N GLY A 24 21.34 39.60 5.02
CA GLY A 24 19.92 39.30 4.79
C GLY A 24 19.56 39.02 3.32
N ARG A 25 20.19 39.72 2.36
CA ARG A 25 19.95 39.49 0.92
C ARG A 25 20.59 38.18 0.46
N ILE A 26 21.79 37.87 0.95
CA ILE A 26 22.47 36.60 0.63
C ILE A 26 21.67 35.43 1.17
N MET A 27 21.13 35.52 2.39
CA MET A 27 20.25 34.49 2.96
C MET A 27 18.98 34.29 2.10
N LEU A 28 18.29 35.38 1.75
CA LEU A 28 17.05 35.29 0.99
C LEU A 28 17.25 34.70 -0.42
N PHE A 29 18.20 35.25 -1.19
CA PHE A 29 18.41 34.85 -2.57
C PHE A 29 19.31 33.61 -2.72
N GLY A 30 20.23 33.39 -1.79
CA GLY A 30 21.17 32.28 -1.84
C GLY A 30 20.66 31.00 -1.19
N VAL A 31 19.77 31.11 -0.20
CA VAL A 31 19.28 29.93 0.54
C VAL A 31 17.78 29.79 0.40
N VAL A 32 17.00 30.79 0.83
CA VAL A 32 15.54 30.64 0.97
C VAL A 32 14.86 30.39 -0.39
N LEU A 33 15.15 31.21 -1.40
CA LEU A 33 14.52 31.07 -2.72
C LEU A 33 14.91 29.76 -3.44
N PRO A 34 16.19 29.37 -3.53
CA PRO A 34 16.58 28.09 -4.13
C PRO A 34 16.00 26.87 -3.40
N THR A 35 15.95 26.89 -2.06
CA THR A 35 15.35 25.79 -1.29
C THR A 35 13.86 25.69 -1.54
N PHE A 36 13.13 26.82 -1.55
CA PHE A 36 11.71 26.82 -1.84
C PHE A 36 11.42 26.33 -3.26
N TYR A 37 12.20 26.78 -4.25
CA TYR A 37 12.07 26.33 -5.63
C TYR A 37 12.37 24.83 -5.79
N GLY A 38 13.45 24.35 -5.17
CA GLY A 38 13.81 22.92 -5.16
C GLY A 38 12.73 22.05 -4.52
N TYR A 39 12.21 22.49 -3.37
CA TYR A 39 11.11 21.81 -2.69
C TYR A 39 9.85 21.76 -3.56
N PHE A 40 9.45 22.88 -4.16
CA PHE A 40 8.29 22.94 -5.05
C PHE A 40 8.44 22.01 -6.24
N LYS A 41 9.60 22.00 -6.90
CA LYS A 41 9.88 21.08 -8.01
C LYS A 41 9.85 19.62 -7.57
N ASN A 42 10.45 19.29 -6.43
CA ASN A 42 10.43 17.94 -5.88
C ASN A 42 9.01 17.48 -5.56
N CYS A 43 8.18 18.35 -4.98
CA CYS A 43 6.78 18.03 -4.68
C CYS A 43 5.98 17.70 -5.95
N ILE A 44 6.18 18.46 -7.03
CA ILE A 44 5.52 18.18 -8.32
C ILE A 44 6.04 16.87 -8.92
N HIS A 45 7.36 16.67 -8.88
CA HIS A 45 8.00 15.50 -9.47
C HIS A 45 7.62 14.21 -8.75
N ASP A 46 7.71 14.21 -7.42
CA ASP A 46 7.31 13.09 -6.57
C ASP A 46 5.82 12.79 -6.74
N GLN A 47 4.97 13.82 -6.77
CA GLN A 47 3.55 13.63 -7.02
C GLN A 47 3.26 13.00 -8.39
N ALA A 48 4.00 13.36 -9.44
CA ALA A 48 3.80 12.79 -10.78
C ALA A 48 4.32 11.35 -10.86
N THR A 49 5.55 11.11 -10.39
CA THR A 49 6.21 9.80 -10.49
C THR A 49 5.58 8.77 -9.56
N THR A 50 5.53 9.04 -8.26
CA THR A 50 5.00 8.11 -7.25
C THR A 50 3.53 7.75 -7.50
N LYS A 51 2.71 8.69 -7.99
CA LYS A 51 1.32 8.38 -8.34
C LYS A 51 1.25 7.51 -9.59
N ASN A 52 1.99 7.84 -10.64
CA ASN A 52 1.99 7.06 -11.88
C ASN A 52 2.45 5.63 -11.61
N ASP A 53 3.55 5.45 -10.87
CA ASP A 53 4.06 4.12 -10.52
C ASP A 53 3.01 3.31 -9.73
N CYS A 54 2.33 3.94 -8.76
CA CYS A 54 1.27 3.32 -7.98
C CYS A 54 0.03 2.97 -8.84
N PHE A 55 -0.29 3.79 -9.84
CA PHE A 55 -1.38 3.50 -10.78
C PHE A 55 -1.01 2.36 -11.71
N GLU A 56 0.21 2.35 -12.25
CA GLU A 56 0.71 1.28 -13.10
C GLU A 56 0.70 -0.08 -12.36
N GLU A 57 1.18 -0.11 -11.12
CA GLU A 57 1.12 -1.30 -10.27
C GLU A 57 -0.33 -1.79 -10.05
N GLN A 58 -1.24 -0.87 -9.75
CA GLN A 58 -2.65 -1.22 -9.50
C GLN A 58 -3.35 -1.71 -10.77
N ASP A 59 -3.04 -1.12 -11.93
CA ASP A 59 -3.57 -1.52 -13.23
C ASP A 59 -3.07 -2.92 -13.62
N LEU A 60 -1.79 -3.22 -13.35
CA LEU A 60 -1.23 -4.56 -13.53
C LEU A 60 -1.94 -5.58 -12.63
N ILE A 61 -2.18 -5.26 -11.36
CA ILE A 61 -2.91 -6.15 -10.44
C ILE A 61 -4.34 -6.37 -10.93
N ASN A 62 -5.05 -5.32 -11.33
CA ASN A 62 -6.42 -5.41 -11.84
C ASN A 62 -6.51 -6.26 -13.11
N ALA A 63 -5.50 -6.16 -13.99
CA ALA A 63 -5.43 -6.99 -15.19
C ALA A 63 -5.19 -8.49 -14.87
N LEU A 64 -4.43 -8.80 -13.82
CA LEU A 64 -4.11 -10.17 -13.40
C LEU A 64 -5.16 -10.79 -12.47
N GLU A 65 -5.91 -9.97 -11.73
CA GLU A 65 -6.94 -10.38 -10.77
C GLU A 65 -7.91 -11.45 -11.31
N PRO A 66 -8.52 -11.32 -12.51
CA PRO A 66 -9.46 -12.34 -13.00
C PRO A 66 -8.81 -13.72 -13.19
N PHE A 67 -7.54 -13.79 -13.56
CA PHE A 67 -6.83 -15.07 -13.70
C PHE A 67 -6.54 -15.70 -12.33
N MET A 68 -6.03 -14.90 -11.39
CA MET A 68 -5.74 -15.38 -10.03
C MET A 68 -7.02 -15.83 -9.31
N MET A 69 -8.12 -15.09 -9.48
CA MET A 69 -9.42 -15.46 -8.92
C MET A 69 -9.95 -16.76 -9.55
N ALA A 70 -9.85 -16.91 -10.88
CA ALA A 70 -10.28 -18.15 -11.55
C ALA A 70 -9.45 -19.37 -11.12
N GLU A 71 -8.14 -19.22 -10.94
CA GLU A 71 -7.27 -20.29 -10.43
C GLU A 71 -7.60 -20.67 -8.98
N ARG A 72 -7.83 -19.65 -8.13
CA ARG A 72 -8.28 -19.84 -6.75
C ARG A 72 -9.60 -20.60 -6.72
N ASP A 73 -10.61 -20.17 -7.46
CA ASP A 73 -11.94 -20.79 -7.46
C ASP A 73 -11.87 -22.25 -7.88
N ARG A 74 -11.11 -22.57 -8.95
CA ARG A 74 -10.87 -23.95 -9.38
C ARG A 74 -10.21 -24.78 -8.28
N SER A 75 -9.22 -24.24 -7.58
CA SER A 75 -8.52 -24.94 -6.50
C SER A 75 -9.44 -25.25 -5.31
N VAL A 76 -10.22 -24.27 -4.87
CA VAL A 76 -11.16 -24.40 -3.75
C VAL A 76 -12.23 -25.43 -4.07
N LEU A 77 -12.85 -25.36 -5.25
CA LEU A 77 -13.89 -26.32 -5.65
C LEU A 77 -13.36 -27.75 -5.72
N ARG A 78 -12.11 -27.95 -6.19
CA ARG A 78 -11.47 -29.28 -6.22
C ARG A 78 -11.26 -29.84 -4.82
N ILE A 79 -10.80 -29.02 -3.88
CA ILE A 79 -10.59 -29.45 -2.48
C ILE A 79 -11.95 -29.75 -1.83
N MET A 80 -12.94 -28.88 -1.98
CA MET A 80 -14.27 -29.07 -1.42
C MET A 80 -14.96 -30.33 -1.96
N LYS A 81 -14.77 -30.64 -3.25
CA LYS A 81 -15.25 -31.90 -3.82
C LYS A 81 -14.61 -33.10 -3.12
N ARG A 82 -13.29 -33.08 -2.94
CA ARG A 82 -12.56 -34.15 -2.24
C ARG A 82 -12.99 -34.30 -0.78
N ASN A 83 -13.18 -33.19 -0.06
CA ASN A 83 -13.62 -33.21 1.33
C ASN A 83 -15.03 -33.81 1.46
N ARG A 84 -15.94 -33.51 0.51
CA ARG A 84 -17.27 -34.15 0.47
C ARG A 84 -17.21 -35.64 0.15
N GLU A 85 -16.32 -36.06 -0.74
CA GLU A 85 -16.09 -37.49 -1.01
C GLU A 85 -15.59 -38.22 0.25
N LEU A 86 -14.62 -37.65 0.96
CA LEU A 86 -14.12 -38.19 2.23
C LEU A 86 -15.19 -38.17 3.33
N GLU A 87 -16.00 -37.12 3.42
CA GLU A 87 -17.12 -37.05 4.37
C GLU A 87 -18.12 -38.18 4.14
N ASN A 88 -18.46 -38.48 2.88
CA ASN A 88 -19.32 -39.63 2.53
C ASN A 88 -18.70 -40.96 2.98
N GLU A 89 -17.40 -41.15 2.78
CA GLU A 89 -16.70 -42.38 3.14
C GLU A 89 -16.62 -42.59 4.66
N VAL A 90 -16.35 -41.52 5.41
CA VAL A 90 -16.18 -41.55 6.86
C VAL A 90 -17.53 -41.62 7.59
N MET A 91 -18.56 -40.95 7.08
CA MET A 91 -19.86 -40.82 7.76
C MET A 91 -20.90 -41.84 7.30
N LYS A 92 -20.54 -42.81 6.45
CA LYS A 92 -21.46 -43.84 5.91
C LYS A 92 -22.19 -44.64 6.99
N ASP A 93 -21.56 -44.84 8.14
CA ASP A 93 -22.07 -45.69 9.23
C ASP A 93 -22.92 -44.91 10.24
N VAL A 94 -23.03 -43.58 10.09
CA VAL A 94 -23.78 -42.72 11.02
C VAL A 94 -25.24 -42.56 10.53
N PRO A 95 -26.24 -43.01 11.30
CA PRO A 95 -27.64 -42.94 10.88
C PRO A 95 -28.11 -41.49 10.79
N GLY A 96 -28.77 -41.15 9.69
CA GLY A 96 -29.33 -39.81 9.47
C GLY A 96 -28.31 -38.75 9.04
N TRP A 97 -27.04 -39.11 8.83
CA TRP A 97 -26.06 -38.18 8.29
C TRP A 97 -26.33 -37.91 6.81
N LYS A 98 -26.40 -36.62 6.46
CA LYS A 98 -26.46 -36.16 5.08
C LYS A 98 -25.36 -35.15 4.85
N THR A 99 -24.53 -35.42 3.87
CA THR A 99 -23.31 -34.68 3.56
C THR A 99 -23.59 -33.20 3.33
N GLY A 100 -22.81 -32.34 3.99
CA GLY A 100 -23.00 -30.89 3.93
C GLY A 100 -24.20 -30.34 4.72
N THR A 101 -24.83 -31.15 5.57
CA THR A 101 -25.85 -30.72 6.53
C THR A 101 -25.44 -31.15 7.94
N TRP A 102 -25.89 -30.42 8.95
CA TRP A 102 -25.74 -30.84 10.33
C TRP A 102 -26.89 -31.80 10.66
N TYR A 103 -26.64 -33.11 10.64
CA TYR A 103 -27.67 -34.14 10.92
C TYR A 103 -29.02 -33.94 10.18
N GLY A 104 -28.96 -33.50 8.92
CA GLY A 104 -30.14 -33.24 8.09
C GLY A 104 -30.64 -31.80 8.11
N GLU A 105 -30.17 -30.96 9.03
CA GLU A 105 -30.48 -29.53 9.09
C GLU A 105 -29.43 -28.70 8.32
N PRO A 106 -29.85 -27.65 7.60
CA PRO A 106 -28.91 -26.74 6.96
C PRO A 106 -28.11 -25.97 8.02
N VAL A 107 -26.80 -25.87 7.84
CA VAL A 107 -25.91 -25.12 8.76
C VAL A 107 -26.28 -23.63 8.82
N TYR A 108 -26.77 -23.08 7.70
CA TYR A 108 -27.13 -21.67 7.57
C TYR A 108 -28.62 -21.51 7.26
N PHE A 109 -29.40 -21.05 8.24
CA PHE A 109 -30.85 -20.87 8.11
C PHE A 109 -31.27 -19.63 7.32
N THR A 110 -30.52 -18.53 7.43
CA THR A 110 -30.91 -17.21 6.90
C THR A 110 -30.51 -16.97 5.43
N LEU A 111 -29.54 -17.74 4.92
CA LEU A 111 -28.89 -17.47 3.64
C LEU A 111 -29.54 -18.19 2.44
N GLY A 112 -30.34 -19.23 2.68
CA GLY A 112 -30.99 -20.00 1.63
C GLY A 112 -29.97 -20.68 0.69
N ASN A 113 -30.15 -20.50 -0.63
CA ASN A 113 -29.33 -21.16 -1.67
C ASN A 113 -28.11 -20.33 -2.12
N LYS A 114 -27.64 -19.39 -1.30
CA LYS A 114 -26.47 -18.55 -1.65
C LYS A 114 -25.17 -19.31 -1.42
N TRP A 115 -24.17 -19.05 -2.27
CA TRP A 115 -22.81 -19.52 -2.04
C TRP A 115 -22.17 -18.78 -0.88
N ILE A 116 -21.43 -19.51 -0.04
CA ILE A 116 -20.69 -18.98 1.08
C ILE A 116 -19.25 -19.44 0.89
N GLU A 117 -18.31 -18.50 0.98
CA GLU A 117 -16.89 -18.85 0.92
C GLU A 117 -16.53 -19.75 2.11
N PRO A 118 -15.90 -20.90 1.86
CA PRO A 118 -15.53 -21.80 2.95
C PRO A 118 -14.43 -21.18 3.81
N ILE A 119 -14.47 -21.47 5.10
CA ILE A 119 -13.44 -21.00 6.04
C ILE A 119 -12.16 -21.79 5.78
N SER A 120 -10.99 -21.19 6.03
CA SER A 120 -9.70 -21.87 5.85
C SER A 120 -9.62 -23.23 6.58
N MET A 121 -10.23 -23.34 7.75
CA MET A 121 -10.30 -24.59 8.51
C MET A 121 -11.14 -25.68 7.82
N GLU A 122 -12.22 -25.31 7.14
CA GLU A 122 -13.09 -26.26 6.41
C GLU A 122 -12.40 -26.82 5.17
N VAL A 123 -11.65 -25.97 4.46
CA VAL A 123 -10.84 -26.37 3.31
C VAL A 123 -9.66 -27.24 3.76
N ASN A 124 -9.01 -26.87 4.86
CA ASN A 124 -7.78 -27.50 5.36
C ASN A 124 -8.01 -28.55 6.46
N ALA A 125 -9.21 -29.11 6.61
CA ALA A 125 -9.56 -30.02 7.71
C ALA A 125 -8.66 -31.26 7.83
N HIS A 126 -8.04 -31.67 6.72
CA HIS A 126 -7.16 -32.85 6.66
C HIS A 126 -5.67 -32.52 6.85
N LEU A 127 -5.28 -31.24 6.89
CA LEU A 127 -3.88 -30.87 7.11
C LEU A 127 -3.51 -30.96 8.59
N SER A 128 -2.24 -31.28 8.83
CA SER A 128 -1.65 -31.13 10.16
C SER A 128 -1.68 -29.67 10.59
N PHE A 129 -1.80 -29.42 11.89
CA PHE A 129 -1.85 -28.06 12.46
C PHE A 129 -0.66 -27.19 12.01
N ASN A 130 0.54 -27.78 11.93
CA ASN A 130 1.75 -27.07 11.53
C ASN A 130 1.77 -26.69 10.03
N ASP A 131 1.04 -27.42 9.18
CA ASP A 131 1.01 -27.20 7.73
C ASP A 131 -0.13 -26.25 7.32
N SER A 132 -1.17 -26.14 8.15
CA SER A 132 -2.33 -25.26 7.95
C SER A 132 -1.97 -23.78 7.66
N PRO A 133 -1.06 -23.10 8.40
CA PRO A 133 -0.76 -21.68 8.16
C PRO A 133 0.00 -21.39 6.87
N PHE A 134 0.58 -22.40 6.23
CA PHE A 134 1.38 -22.24 5.00
C PHE A 134 0.60 -22.54 3.72
N ASN A 135 -0.66 -22.96 3.81
CA ASN A 135 -1.41 -23.32 2.61
C ASN A 135 -1.85 -22.05 1.86
N HIS A 136 -1.22 -21.76 0.72
CA HIS A 136 -1.27 -20.47 0.04
C HIS A 136 -2.64 -20.09 -0.57
N TYR A 137 -3.60 -21.01 -0.65
CA TYR A 137 -4.85 -20.82 -1.41
C TYR A 137 -5.77 -19.70 -0.90
N TYR A 138 -5.76 -19.37 0.39
CA TYR A 138 -6.62 -18.33 0.98
C TYR A 138 -5.92 -16.97 1.15
N ARG A 139 -4.59 -16.91 0.96
CA ARG A 139 -3.78 -15.77 1.38
C ARG A 139 -3.72 -14.62 0.38
N LEU A 140 -4.08 -14.87 -0.89
CA LEU A 140 -3.88 -13.92 -2.00
C LEU A 140 -4.61 -12.57 -1.82
N LEU A 141 -5.78 -12.54 -1.17
CA LEU A 141 -6.53 -11.29 -0.96
C LEU A 141 -6.17 -10.55 0.34
N THR A 142 -5.42 -11.17 1.25
CA THR A 142 -5.14 -10.59 2.58
C THR A 142 -3.86 -9.75 2.64
N LEU A 143 -3.02 -9.82 1.61
CA LEU A 143 -1.84 -8.97 1.49
C LEU A 143 -2.16 -7.76 0.60
N ARG A 144 -3.08 -6.89 1.05
CA ARG A 144 -2.81 -5.48 0.79
C ARG A 144 -1.51 -5.19 1.52
N PRO A 145 -0.45 -4.67 0.87
CA PRO A 145 0.66 -4.14 1.63
C PRO A 145 0.05 -3.09 2.57
N GLN A 146 0.10 -3.37 3.88
CA GLN A 146 -0.16 -2.36 4.89
C GLN A 146 0.91 -1.32 4.65
N ARG A 147 0.57 -0.26 3.90
CA ARG A 147 1.46 0.87 3.69
C ARG A 147 1.73 1.39 5.10
N LYS A 148 2.91 1.08 5.63
CA LYS A 148 3.42 1.76 6.81
C LYS A 148 3.63 3.20 6.33
N VAL A 149 2.73 4.07 6.79
CA VAL A 149 2.87 5.53 6.70
C VAL A 149 4.17 5.91 7.38
#